data_AF-A0A9E1Q3M4-F1
#
_entry.id   AF-A0A9E1Q3M4-F1
#
_cell.length_a   1.000
_cell.length_b   1.000
_cell.length_c   1.000
_cell.angle_alpha   90.00
_cell.angle_beta   90.00
_cell.angle_gamma   90.00
#
_symmetry.space_group_name_H-M   'P 1'
#
loop_
_entity.id
_entity.type
_entity.pdbx_description
1 polymer ?
#
loop_
_entity_poly.entity_id
_entity_poly.type
_entity_poly.pdbx_seq_one_letter_code
_entity_poly.pdbx_strand_id
1 'polypeptide(L)' 'MPLHLIKLSVGIETVDHLATVQARRRADSGQNKLWHQTRQTPTRAAELLDGGSIYWVIKGVLQVRQRLVGLETIRDAE' A
#
# COMPACT_ATOMS: atom_id res chain seq x y z
N MET A 1 -1.76 17.05 -11.21
CA MET A 1 -0.61 16.46 -10.48
C MET A 1 -1.10 15.21 -9.79
N PRO A 2 -0.33 14.10 -9.82
CA PRO A 2 -0.76 12.82 -9.26
C PRO A 2 -1.05 12.92 -7.76
N LEU A 3 -2.12 12.29 -7.29
CA LEU A 3 -2.42 12.20 -5.86
C LEU A 3 -1.65 11.01 -5.26
N HIS A 4 -1.12 11.18 -4.05
CA HIS A 4 -0.33 10.17 -3.36
C HIS A 4 -0.92 9.82 -1.99
N LEU A 5 -0.67 8.60 -1.54
CA LEU A 5 -1.00 8.12 -0.20
C LEU A 5 0.26 8.10 0.66
N ILE A 6 0.10 8.38 1.95
CA ILE A 6 1.15 8.17 2.96
C ILE A 6 0.64 7.11 3.94
N LYS A 7 1.49 6.15 4.29
CA LYS A 7 1.17 5.07 5.22
C LYS A 7 2.26 4.88 6.26
N LEU A 8 1.85 4.90 7.53
CA LEU A 8 2.71 4.58 8.67
C LEU A 8 2.94 3.06 8.72
N SER A 9 4.21 2.65 8.74
CA SER A 9 4.63 1.24 8.82
C SER A 9 4.84 0.84 10.27
N VAL A 10 3.76 0.68 11.04
CA VAL A 10 3.85 0.25 12.44
C VAL A 10 4.46 -1.16 12.52
N GLY A 11 5.44 -1.34 13.41
CA GLY A 11 6.16 -2.62 13.58
C GLY A 11 7.22 -2.92 12.50
N ILE A 12 7.41 -2.04 11.51
CA ILE A 12 8.48 -2.13 10.52
C ILE A 12 9.63 -1.24 10.94
N GLU A 13 10.83 -1.81 10.94
CA GLU A 13 12.02 -1.12 11.46
C GLU A 13 12.95 -0.58 10.39
N THR A 14 12.99 -1.25 9.24
CA THR A 14 13.88 -0.94 8.12
C THR A 14 13.16 -1.20 6.79
N VAL A 15 13.73 -0.67 5.71
CA VAL A 15 13.24 -0.95 4.34
C VAL A 15 13.30 -2.44 4.02
N ASP A 16 14.36 -3.15 4.43
CA ASP A 16 14.50 -4.60 4.21
C ASP A 16 13.47 -5.41 5.00
N HIS A 17 13.14 -4.97 6.22
CA HIS A 17 12.07 -5.57 6.99
C HIS A 17 10.72 -5.41 6.26
N LEU A 18 10.42 -4.22 5.72
CA LEU A 18 9.21 -4.02 4.89
C LEU A 18 9.20 -4.97 3.69
N ALA A 19 10.32 -5.07 2.97
CA ALA A 19 10.45 -5.94 1.80
C ALA A 19 10.22 -7.41 2.15
N THR A 20 10.77 -7.88 3.27
CA THR A 20 10.59 -9.25 3.79
C THR A 20 9.13 -9.53 4.11
N VAL A 21 8.46 -8.64 4.86
CA VAL A 21 7.04 -8.78 5.21
C VAL A 21 6.17 -8.80 3.95
N GLN A 22 6.46 -7.94 2.98
CA GLN A 22 5.75 -7.92 1.71
C GLN A 22 6.00 -9.18 0.87
N ALA A 23 7.23 -9.68 0.81
CA ALA A 23 7.55 -10.93 0.13
C ALA A 23 6.75 -12.10 0.72
N ARG A 24 6.72 -12.21 2.05
CA ARG A 24 5.91 -13.22 2.75
C ARG A 24 4.43 -13.10 2.41
N ARG A 25 3.83 -11.91 2.47
CA ARG A 25 2.41 -11.71 2.11
C ARG A 25 2.08 -12.11 0.68
N ARG A 26 2.99 -11.87 -0.27
CA ARG A 26 2.82 -12.34 -1.65
C ARG A 26 2.79 -13.86 -1.71
N ALA A 27 3.76 -14.51 -1.08
CA ALA A 27 3.82 -15.97 -1.01
C ALA A 27 2.55 -16.57 -0.38
N ASP A 28 2.13 -16.04 0.78
CA ASP A 28 0.96 -16.54 1.52
C ASP A 28 -0.35 -16.37 0.72
N SER A 29 -0.48 -15.31 -0.09
CA SER A 29 -1.66 -15.09 -0.91
C SER A 29 -1.76 -15.99 -2.15
N GLY A 30 -0.66 -16.60 -2.57
CA GLY A 30 -0.55 -17.27 -3.88
C GLY A 30 -0.70 -16.32 -5.08
N GLN A 31 -0.70 -15.01 -4.87
CA GLN A 31 -0.88 -14.00 -5.90
C GLN A 31 0.40 -13.19 -6.09
N ASN A 32 0.75 -12.88 -7.33
CA ASN A 32 1.85 -11.98 -7.64
C ASN A 32 1.48 -10.48 -7.46
N LYS A 33 0.65 -10.17 -6.45
CA LYS A 33 0.26 -8.79 -6.12
C LYS A 33 0.27 -8.55 -4.62
N LEU A 34 0.57 -7.31 -4.24
CA LEU A 34 0.44 -6.80 -2.88
C LEU A 34 -0.76 -5.87 -2.82
N TRP A 35 -1.51 -5.93 -1.74
CA TRP A 35 -2.60 -4.99 -1.49
C TRP A 35 -2.62 -4.54 -0.03
N HIS A 36 -3.32 -3.44 0.18
CA HIS A 36 -3.65 -2.95 1.50
C HIS A 36 -5.14 -2.78 1.61
N GLN A 37 -5.74 -3.55 2.51
CA GLN A 37 -7.11 -3.35 2.88
C GLN A 37 -7.22 -2.11 3.79
N THR A 38 -8.22 -1.29 3.52
CA THR A 38 -8.60 -0.12 4.31
C THR A 38 -10.10 -0.15 4.49
N ARG A 39 -10.57 0.33 5.65
CA ARG A 39 -12.02 0.46 5.91
C ARG A 39 -12.68 1.52 5.04
N GLN A 40 -11.92 2.55 4.67
CA GLN A 40 -12.43 3.65 3.86
C GLN A 40 -11.91 3.54 2.44
N THR A 41 -12.84 3.44 1.49
CA THR A 41 -12.53 3.45 0.06
C THR A 41 -12.15 4.87 -0.36
N PRO A 42 -11.02 5.07 -1.07
CA PRO A 42 -10.65 6.40 -1.56
C PRO A 42 -11.67 6.97 -2.55
N THR A 43 -12.14 8.19 -2.31
CA THR A 43 -13.11 8.88 -3.19
C THR A 43 -12.47 9.43 -4.46
N ARG A 44 -11.17 9.74 -4.42
CA ARG A 44 -10.38 10.29 -5.54
C ARG A 44 -9.54 9.21 -6.23
N ALA A 45 -10.15 8.07 -6.54
CA ALA A 45 -9.47 6.90 -7.10
C ALA A 45 -8.79 7.18 -8.45
N ALA A 46 -9.43 7.95 -9.34
CA ALA A 46 -8.87 8.29 -10.65
C ALA A 46 -7.52 9.03 -10.53
N GLU A 47 -7.43 10.02 -9.64
CA GLU A 47 -6.19 10.78 -9.41
C GLU A 47 -5.10 9.97 -8.71
N LEU A 48 -5.48 8.97 -7.90
CA LEU A 48 -4.54 8.03 -7.29
C LEU A 48 -3.96 7.05 -8.31
N LEU A 49 -4.77 6.64 -9.28
CA LEU A 49 -4.34 5.72 -10.34
C LEU A 49 -3.62 6.44 -11.48
N ASP A 50 -3.87 7.73 -11.69
CA ASP A 50 -3.13 8.60 -12.61
C ASP A 50 -1.77 9.04 -12.00
N GLY A 51 -0.77 8.17 -12.08
CA GLY A 51 0.59 8.44 -11.62
C GLY A 51 0.83 8.37 -10.10
N GLY A 52 -0.23 8.19 -9.30
CA GLY A 52 -0.16 8.15 -7.83
C GLY A 52 0.61 6.98 -7.21
N SER A 53 1.01 7.12 -5.96
CA SER A 53 1.90 6.17 -5.27
C SER A 53 1.55 6.13 -3.79
N ILE A 54 1.88 5.02 -3.13
CA ILE A 54 1.92 4.92 -1.68
C ILE A 54 3.35 5.15 -1.20
N TYR A 55 3.50 6.06 -0.26
CA TYR A 55 4.75 6.34 0.42
C TYR A 55 4.70 5.77 1.83
N TRP A 56 5.78 5.11 2.22
CA TRP A 56 5.89 4.46 3.52
C TRP A 56 6.75 5.28 4.46
N VAL A 57 6.17 5.54 5.63
CA VAL A 57 6.88 6.12 6.75
C VAL A 57 7.37 4.98 7.64
N ILE A 58 8.67 4.93 7.86
CA ILE A 58 9.36 3.97 8.73
C ILE A 58 10.16 4.79 9.75
N LYS A 59 9.94 4.54 11.04
CA LYS A 59 10.55 5.31 12.15
C LYS A 59 10.46 6.84 11.96
N GLY A 60 9.29 7.32 11.52
CA GLY A 60 9.01 8.76 11.34
C GLY A 60 9.56 9.39 10.05
N VAL A 61 10.25 8.63 9.20
CA VAL A 61 10.84 9.11 7.95
C VAL A 61 10.17 8.44 6.75
N LEU A 62 9.86 9.22 5.71
CA LEU A 62 9.37 8.71 4.44
C LEU A 62 10.54 8.08 3.66
N GLN A 63 10.55 6.75 3.51
CA GLN A 63 11.72 6.02 3.00
C GLN A 63 11.45 5.19 1.75
N VAL A 64 10.20 4.82 1.47
CA VAL A 64 9.87 3.92 0.35
C VAL A 64 8.71 4.49 -0.45
N ARG A 65 8.82 4.39 -1.78
CA ARG A 65 7.77 4.71 -2.74
C ARG A 65 7.35 3.44 -3.49
N GLN A 66 6.05 3.18 -3.57
CA GLN A 66 5.49 2.12 -4.41
C GLN A 66 4.35 2.66 -5.27
N ARG A 67 4.36 2.35 -6.56
CA ARG A 67 3.32 2.78 -7.50
C ARG A 67 2.00 2.07 -7.17
N LEU A 68 0.91 2.82 -7.15
CA LEU A 68 -0.43 2.24 -7.10
C LEU A 68 -0.78 1.70 -8.50
N VAL A 69 -1.14 0.42 -8.58
CA VAL A 69 -1.50 -0.25 -9.84
C VAL A 69 -2.99 -0.55 -9.95
N GLY A 70 -3.73 -0.44 -8.84
CA GLY A 70 -5.16 -0.72 -8.81
C GLY A 70 -5.78 -0.39 -7.46
N LEU A 71 -7.10 -0.27 -7.44
CA LEU A 71 -7.94 -0.14 -6.26
C LEU A 71 -9.14 -1.05 -6.44
N GLU A 72 -9.41 -1.89 -5.45
CA GLU A 72 -10.54 -2.82 -5.45
C GLU A 72 -11.42 -2.51 -4.24
N THR A 73 -12.71 -2.27 -4.48
CA THR A 73 -13.70 -2.09 -3.40
C THR A 73 -14.27 -3.44 -3.03
N ILE A 74 -14.03 -3.85 -1.79
CA ILE A 74 -14.61 -5.06 -1.22
C ILE A 74 -15.76 -4.63 -0.31
N ARG A 75 -16.91 -5.28 -0.45
CA ARG A 75 -18.01 -5.17 0.51
C ARG A 75 -17.91 -6.37 1.43
N ASP A 76 -18.00 -6.13 2.74
CA ASP A 76 -18.13 -7.23 3.68
C ASP A 76 -19.42 -7.99 3.34
N ALA A 77 -19.36 -9.32 3.36
CA ALA A 77 -20.58 -10.12 3.29
C ALA A 77 -21.35 -9.87 4.59
N GLU A 78 -22.64 -9.57 4.46
CA GLU A 78 -23.56 -9.33 5.58
C GLU A 78 -23.58 -10.50 6.57
#